data_AF-A0A927ZBM6-F1
#
_entry.id   AF-A0A927ZBM6-F1
#
_cell.length_a   1.000
_cell.length_b   1.000
_cell.length_c   1.000
_cell.angle_alpha   90.00
_cell.angle_beta   90.00
_cell.angle_gamma   90.00
#
_symmetry.space_group_name_H-M   'P 1'
#
loop_
_entity.id
_entity.type
_entity.pdbx_description
1 polymer ?
#
loop_
_entity_poly.entity_id
_entity_poly.type
_entity_poly.pdbx_seq_one_letter_code
_entity_poly.pdbx_strand_id
1 'polypeptide(L)'
;MANPYHLTMMKNILLHEANETLCELHRKRIRLSQQFDSLRPYEGWLLRKEGKKRSALAYYDVIRKDSGKKTYLGGEKHEQVLAIKRYRYAGKALEVLDRDIELLDSLVRNYIQPDYDTINSLLPATYRTDLRSPGLSTASMPPEAVEWKKRLEAEKAKYPPYKPEQLKHPAMDGTMMRSKSEVIIANMLIQAGIPFVYEAPLFINGKNVLPDFTILSLIDLKTEIIIEHQGMIFVDEYANKFIRSLRLFLQTDWIPNKNIFFTFDNAQETIDPRQVLSILRKYVDPSL
;
A
#
# COMPACT_ATOMS: atom_id res chain seq x y z
N MET A 1 -17.90 -3.78 -12.04
CA MET A 1 -17.04 -4.10 -13.19
C MET A 1 -15.74 -3.29 -13.06
N ALA A 2 -14.59 -3.73 -12.51
CA ALA A 2 -14.11 -4.99 -11.87
C ALA A 2 -13.46 -6.16 -12.69
N ASN A 3 -12.84 -5.90 -13.84
CA ASN A 3 -12.11 -6.76 -14.83
C ASN A 3 -11.45 -8.11 -14.34
N PRO A 4 -11.32 -9.22 -15.12
CA PRO A 4 -10.53 -10.41 -14.69
C PRO A 4 -9.09 -10.10 -14.21
N TYR A 5 -8.48 -9.03 -14.69
CA TYR A 5 -7.21 -8.51 -14.14
C TYR A 5 -7.34 -7.90 -12.74
N HIS A 6 -8.49 -7.35 -12.38
CA HIS A 6 -8.81 -6.65 -11.12
C HIS A 6 -8.87 -7.59 -9.91
N LEU A 7 -9.24 -8.84 -10.16
CA LEU A 7 -9.46 -9.89 -9.16
C LEU A 7 -8.21 -10.78 -9.05
N THR A 8 -7.44 -10.83 -10.13
CA THR A 8 -6.00 -11.09 -10.07
C THR A 8 -5.25 -9.99 -9.31
N MET A 9 -5.71 -8.72 -9.31
CA MET A 9 -5.05 -7.58 -8.64
C MET A 9 -5.37 -7.40 -7.14
N MET A 10 -6.57 -7.69 -6.67
CA MET A 10 -6.85 -7.68 -5.22
C MET A 10 -6.22 -8.91 -4.54
N LYS A 11 -6.18 -10.05 -5.25
CA LYS A 11 -5.27 -11.16 -4.96
C LYS A 11 -3.80 -10.70 -4.95
N ASN A 12 -3.40 -9.76 -5.80
CA ASN A 12 -2.07 -9.17 -5.70
C ASN A 12 -1.92 -8.27 -4.46
N ILE A 13 -2.67 -7.18 -4.22
CA ILE A 13 -2.32 -6.26 -3.11
C ILE A 13 -2.38 -6.92 -1.73
N LEU A 14 -3.49 -7.59 -1.35
CA LEU A 14 -3.58 -8.19 -0.01
C LEU A 14 -2.51 -9.28 0.19
N LEU A 15 -2.28 -10.13 -0.82
CA LEU A 15 -1.27 -11.18 -0.70
C LEU A 15 0.15 -10.66 -0.93
N HIS A 16 0.35 -9.52 -1.59
CA HIS A 16 1.64 -8.84 -1.74
C HIS A 16 2.05 -8.19 -0.43
N GLU A 17 1.17 -7.41 0.20
CA GLU A 17 1.39 -6.86 1.54
C GLU A 17 1.60 -7.98 2.57
N ALA A 18 0.82 -9.07 2.50
CA ALA A 18 1.04 -10.24 3.33
C ALA A 18 2.38 -10.94 3.03
N ASN A 19 2.79 -11.07 1.76
CA ASN A 19 4.09 -11.67 1.37
C ASN A 19 5.29 -10.81 1.76
N GLU A 20 5.23 -9.50 1.59
CA GLU A 20 6.27 -8.56 2.05
C GLU A 20 6.40 -8.63 3.56
N THR A 21 5.27 -8.57 4.29
CA THR A 21 5.23 -8.73 5.76
C THR A 21 5.80 -10.09 6.16
N LEU A 22 5.41 -11.18 5.50
CA LEU A 22 5.93 -12.54 5.74
C LEU A 22 7.45 -12.61 5.51
N CYS A 23 7.96 -11.98 4.45
CA CYS A 23 9.40 -11.86 4.18
C CYS A 23 10.13 -11.08 5.28
N GLU A 24 9.56 -9.97 5.77
CA GLU A 24 10.12 -9.22 6.89
C GLU A 24 10.12 -10.04 8.19
N LEU A 25 9.04 -10.75 8.50
CA LEU A 25 8.95 -11.61 9.67
C LEU A 25 9.98 -12.75 9.60
N HIS A 26 10.15 -13.41 8.44
CA HIS A 26 11.22 -14.40 8.24
C HIS A 26 12.62 -13.81 8.46
N ARG A 27 12.93 -12.63 7.88
CA ARG A 27 14.22 -11.93 8.10
C ARG A 27 14.42 -11.54 9.57
N LYS A 28 13.36 -11.17 10.29
CA LYS A 28 13.40 -10.84 11.73
C LYS A 28 13.60 -12.09 12.58
N ARG A 29 12.91 -13.18 12.26
CA ARG A 29 13.03 -14.50 12.89
C ARG A 29 14.45 -15.06 12.77
N ILE A 30 15.06 -15.03 11.58
CA ILE A 30 16.43 -15.53 11.35
C ILE A 30 17.43 -14.79 12.26
N ARG A 31 17.41 -13.46 12.25
CA ARG A 31 18.28 -12.62 13.11
C ARG A 31 18.06 -12.91 14.60
N LEU A 32 16.80 -13.03 15.01
CA LEU A 32 16.46 -13.30 16.41
C LEU A 32 16.83 -14.72 16.85
N SER A 33 16.74 -15.71 15.96
CA SER A 33 17.21 -17.09 16.21
C SER A 33 18.71 -17.10 16.45
N GLN A 34 19.50 -16.48 15.57
CA GLN A 34 20.96 -16.37 15.76
C GLN A 34 21.31 -15.73 17.12
N GLN A 35 20.59 -14.68 17.51
CA GLN A 35 20.75 -14.07 18.82
C GLN A 35 20.35 -15.02 19.96
N PHE A 36 19.23 -15.74 19.84
CA PHE A 36 18.76 -16.70 20.84
C PHE A 36 19.74 -17.87 21.01
N ASP A 37 20.25 -18.40 19.90
CA ASP A 37 21.24 -19.49 19.86
C ASP A 37 22.56 -19.07 20.53
N SER A 38 23.04 -17.85 20.29
CA SER A 38 24.21 -17.29 21.00
C SER A 38 24.02 -17.16 22.52
N LEU A 39 22.76 -17.15 22.98
CA LEU A 39 22.39 -16.99 24.39
C LEU A 39 21.95 -18.32 25.04
N ARG A 40 22.02 -19.47 24.35
CA ARG A 40 21.76 -20.80 24.91
C ARG A 40 22.51 -21.14 26.21
N PRO A 41 23.72 -20.62 26.53
CA PRO A 41 24.33 -20.84 27.85
C PRO A 41 23.47 -20.41 29.05
N TYR A 42 22.46 -19.55 28.83
CA TYR A 42 21.48 -19.10 29.83
C TYR A 42 20.18 -19.93 29.82
N GLU A 43 20.12 -21.03 29.07
CA GLU A 43 19.00 -21.95 29.06
C GLU A 43 18.77 -22.56 30.46
N GLY A 44 17.51 -22.56 30.91
CA GLY A 44 17.17 -23.00 32.27
C GLY A 44 17.57 -22.03 33.41
N TRP A 45 18.13 -20.86 33.12
CA TRP A 45 18.41 -19.83 34.13
C TRP A 45 17.12 -19.04 34.44
N LEU A 46 16.72 -19.02 35.71
CA LEU A 46 15.52 -18.33 36.20
C LEU A 46 15.92 -17.10 37.01
N LEU A 47 15.75 -15.93 36.39
CA LEU A 47 16.06 -14.64 37.00
C LEU A 47 14.96 -14.23 37.99
N ARG A 48 15.33 -13.86 39.22
CA ARG A 48 14.44 -13.27 40.22
C ARG A 48 14.88 -11.85 40.56
N LYS A 49 13.93 -10.93 40.66
CA LYS A 49 14.12 -9.56 41.16
C LYS A 49 13.80 -9.55 42.65
N GLU A 50 14.77 -9.17 43.47
CA GLU A 50 14.61 -9.03 44.92
C GLU A 50 14.66 -7.54 45.30
N GLY A 51 13.87 -7.15 46.31
CA GLY A 51 13.78 -5.77 46.79
C GLY A 51 14.08 -5.67 48.28
N LYS A 52 14.99 -4.77 48.67
CA LYS A 52 15.19 -4.44 50.09
C LYS A 52 14.07 -3.50 50.54
N LYS A 53 13.30 -3.87 51.58
CA LYS A 53 12.22 -3.05 52.20
C LYS A 53 12.64 -1.64 52.68
N ARG A 54 13.93 -1.27 52.60
CA ARG A 54 14.50 0.02 53.03
C ARG A 54 15.54 0.60 52.05
N SER A 55 15.62 0.14 50.80
CA SER A 55 16.54 0.71 49.80
C SER A 55 15.97 0.65 48.39
N ALA A 56 16.12 1.73 47.62
CA ALA A 56 15.63 1.85 46.24
C ALA A 56 16.36 0.96 45.22
N LEU A 57 17.48 0.34 45.62
CA LEU A 57 18.28 -0.51 44.73
C LEU A 57 17.77 -1.96 44.79
N ALA A 58 16.98 -2.32 43.79
CA ALA A 58 16.64 -3.72 43.50
C ALA A 58 17.87 -4.48 42.98
N TYR A 59 17.97 -5.75 43.34
CA TYR A 59 19.02 -6.65 42.87
C TYR A 59 18.42 -7.92 42.27
N TYR A 60 19.27 -8.67 41.58
CA TYR A 60 18.89 -9.83 40.80
C TYR A 60 19.67 -11.06 41.27
N ASP A 61 18.92 -12.14 41.48
CA ASP A 61 19.46 -13.47 41.72
C ASP A 61 19.06 -14.39 40.57
N VAL A 62 19.85 -15.42 40.30
CA VAL A 62 19.48 -16.51 39.39
C VAL A 62 19.34 -17.82 40.14
N ILE A 63 18.34 -18.61 39.75
CA ILE A 63 18.22 -20.03 40.09
C ILE A 63 18.47 -20.83 38.81
N ARG A 64 19.44 -21.74 38.82
CA ARG A 64 19.64 -22.68 37.70
C ARG A 64 18.71 -23.89 37.87
N LYS A 65 17.96 -24.27 36.83
CA LYS A 65 17.05 -25.42 36.87
C LYS A 65 17.73 -26.76 37.16
N ASP A 66 19.00 -26.93 36.77
CA ASP A 66 19.77 -28.17 36.89
C ASP A 66 20.16 -28.54 38.33
N SER A 67 20.39 -27.53 39.16
CA SER A 67 21.05 -27.65 40.47
C SER A 67 20.26 -27.02 41.60
N GLY A 68 19.20 -26.27 41.29
CA GLY A 68 18.42 -25.48 42.26
C GLY A 68 19.22 -24.36 42.94
N LYS A 69 20.50 -24.20 42.62
CA LYS A 69 21.41 -23.27 43.31
C LYS A 69 21.03 -21.83 43.00
N LYS A 70 20.83 -21.03 44.06
CA LYS A 70 20.62 -19.58 43.99
C LYS A 70 21.98 -18.86 43.98
N THR A 71 22.19 -17.96 43.03
CA THR A 71 23.41 -17.16 42.90
C THR A 71 23.05 -15.69 42.70
N TYR A 72 23.71 -14.80 43.44
CA TYR A 72 23.55 -13.34 43.30
C TYR A 72 24.26 -12.82 42.04
N LEU A 73 23.55 -12.00 41.25
CA LEU A 73 24.05 -11.40 40.00
C LEU A 73 24.15 -9.87 40.03
N GLY A 74 23.76 -9.20 41.11
CA GLY A 74 23.87 -7.74 41.22
C GLY A 74 22.70 -6.96 40.60
N GLY A 75 22.98 -5.75 40.12
CA GLY A 75 21.96 -4.78 39.70
C GLY A 75 21.44 -4.94 38.27
N GLU A 76 20.46 -4.11 37.91
CA GLU A 76 19.78 -4.08 36.60
C GLU A 76 20.73 -4.07 35.39
N LYS A 77 21.86 -3.37 35.50
CA LYS A 77 22.86 -3.17 34.43
C LYS A 77 23.91 -4.28 34.34
N HIS A 78 23.87 -5.30 35.20
CA HIS A 78 24.86 -6.38 35.17
C HIS A 78 24.73 -7.22 33.88
N GLU A 79 25.87 -7.55 33.26
CA GLU A 79 25.90 -8.18 31.94
C GLU A 79 25.08 -9.47 31.87
N GLN A 80 25.26 -10.38 32.84
CA GLN A 80 24.50 -11.63 32.90
C GLN A 80 23.00 -11.39 33.13
N VAL A 81 22.61 -10.35 33.88
CA VAL A 81 21.19 -10.00 34.10
C VAL A 81 20.56 -9.56 32.77
N LEU A 82 21.28 -8.75 32.00
CA LEU A 82 20.85 -8.32 30.67
C LEU A 82 20.84 -9.48 29.66
N ALA A 83 21.82 -10.39 29.71
CA ALA A 83 21.88 -11.56 28.85
C ALA A 83 20.71 -12.54 29.08
N ILE A 84 20.39 -12.85 30.34
CA ILE A 84 19.23 -13.69 30.69
C ILE A 84 17.91 -13.02 30.27
N LYS A 85 17.77 -11.70 30.43
CA LYS A 85 16.60 -10.95 29.93
C LYS A 85 16.49 -11.01 28.41
N ARG A 86 17.60 -10.82 27.68
CA ARG A 86 17.65 -10.94 26.21
C ARG A 86 17.29 -12.34 25.74
N TYR A 87 17.78 -13.39 26.41
CA TYR A 87 17.43 -14.78 26.12
C TYR A 87 15.92 -15.03 26.28
N ARG A 88 15.34 -14.60 27.42
CA ARG A 88 13.91 -14.74 27.70
C ARG A 88 13.03 -13.97 26.72
N TYR A 89 13.42 -12.73 26.39
CA TYR A 89 12.75 -11.92 25.37
C TYR A 89 12.82 -12.59 24.00
N ALA A 90 14.01 -13.02 23.56
CA ALA A 90 14.21 -13.61 22.24
C ALA A 90 13.41 -14.92 22.09
N GLY A 91 13.41 -15.80 23.09
CA GLY A 91 12.57 -17.00 23.08
C GLY A 91 11.08 -16.67 22.94
N LYS A 92 10.55 -15.75 23.76
CA LYS A 92 9.12 -15.38 23.69
C LYS A 92 8.75 -14.66 22.38
N ALA A 93 9.66 -13.87 21.83
CA ALA A 93 9.45 -13.19 20.55
C ALA A 93 9.57 -14.15 19.35
N LEU A 94 10.38 -15.22 19.45
CA LEU A 94 10.37 -16.31 18.45
C LEU A 94 9.03 -17.04 18.44
N GLU A 95 8.47 -17.42 19.60
CA GLU A 95 7.13 -18.05 19.68
C GLU A 95 6.04 -17.21 19.00
N VAL A 96 6.08 -15.88 19.15
CA VAL A 96 5.14 -14.96 18.51
C VAL A 96 5.39 -14.87 17.01
N LEU A 97 6.66 -14.75 16.59
CA LEU A 97 7.02 -14.70 15.17
C LEU A 97 6.66 -15.99 14.43
N ASP A 98 6.87 -17.17 15.03
CA ASP A 98 6.51 -18.45 14.45
C ASP A 98 5.00 -18.53 14.16
N ARG A 99 4.16 -18.21 15.16
CA ARG A 99 2.71 -18.14 15.01
C ARG A 99 2.26 -17.13 13.95
N ASP A 100 2.84 -15.93 13.96
CA ASP A 100 2.42 -14.85 13.04
C ASP A 100 2.84 -15.15 11.60
N ILE A 101 3.98 -15.84 11.42
CA ILE A 101 4.42 -16.41 10.13
C ILE A 101 3.43 -17.47 9.65
N GLU A 102 3.05 -18.45 10.49
CA GLU A 102 2.08 -19.50 10.13
C GLU A 102 0.72 -18.91 9.70
N LEU A 103 0.26 -17.85 10.37
CA LEU A 103 -0.99 -17.16 10.02
C LEU A 103 -0.93 -16.47 8.65
N LEU A 104 0.13 -15.70 8.39
CA LEU A 104 0.31 -15.01 7.09
C LEU A 104 0.58 -15.99 5.95
N ASP A 105 1.36 -17.03 6.21
CA ASP A 105 1.64 -18.10 5.25
C ASP A 105 0.36 -18.87 4.87
N SER A 106 -0.49 -19.20 5.85
CA SER A 106 -1.80 -19.81 5.59
C SER A 106 -2.71 -18.88 4.78
N LEU A 107 -2.72 -17.57 5.08
CA LEU A 107 -3.44 -16.57 4.28
C LEU A 107 -2.94 -16.56 2.82
N VAL A 108 -1.62 -16.47 2.61
CA VAL A 108 -1.00 -16.44 1.27
C VAL A 108 -1.32 -17.71 0.47
N ARG A 109 -1.33 -18.89 1.09
CA ARG A 109 -1.61 -20.17 0.41
C ARG A 109 -3.10 -20.39 0.13
N ASN A 110 -3.97 -20.05 1.07
CA ASN A 110 -5.35 -20.55 1.10
C ASN A 110 -6.42 -19.49 0.80
N TYR A 111 -6.07 -18.19 0.70
CA TYR A 111 -7.03 -17.14 0.40
C TYR A 111 -7.58 -17.26 -1.02
N ILE A 112 -8.90 -17.41 -1.12
CA ILE A 112 -9.67 -17.37 -2.36
C ILE A 112 -10.44 -16.06 -2.37
N GLN A 113 -10.30 -15.27 -3.44
CA GLN A 113 -11.06 -14.05 -3.58
C GLN A 113 -12.53 -14.36 -3.96
N PRO A 114 -13.54 -13.84 -3.24
CA PRO A 114 -14.94 -14.20 -3.44
C PRO A 114 -15.60 -13.34 -4.54
N ASP A 115 -15.02 -13.36 -5.73
CA ASP A 115 -15.45 -12.55 -6.87
C ASP A 115 -16.18 -13.35 -7.96
N TYR A 116 -16.77 -12.67 -8.93
CA TYR A 116 -17.56 -13.35 -9.96
C TYR A 116 -16.76 -14.37 -10.78
N ASP A 117 -15.59 -14.00 -11.33
CA ASP A 117 -14.86 -14.89 -12.24
C ASP A 117 -14.25 -16.08 -11.46
N THR A 118 -13.72 -15.84 -10.26
CA THR A 118 -13.22 -16.88 -9.35
C THR A 118 -14.34 -17.83 -8.94
N ILE A 119 -15.47 -17.32 -8.43
CA ILE A 119 -16.59 -18.18 -7.99
C ILE A 119 -17.22 -18.92 -9.17
N ASN A 120 -17.42 -18.28 -10.32
CA ASN A 120 -17.95 -18.92 -11.54
C ASN A 120 -16.99 -20.01 -12.07
N SER A 121 -15.68 -19.86 -11.89
CA SER A 121 -14.71 -20.92 -12.23
C SER A 121 -14.81 -22.14 -11.30
N LEU A 122 -15.04 -21.90 -10.00
CA LEU A 122 -15.20 -22.93 -8.96
C LEU A 122 -16.55 -23.68 -9.05
N LEU A 123 -17.56 -23.09 -9.69
CA LEU A 123 -18.84 -23.75 -9.95
C LEU A 123 -18.73 -24.87 -11.00
N PRO A 124 -19.48 -25.99 -10.84
CA PRO A 124 -19.67 -26.98 -11.89
C PRO A 124 -20.28 -26.34 -13.15
N ALA A 125 -19.92 -26.86 -14.33
CA ALA A 125 -20.28 -26.26 -15.63
C ALA A 125 -21.78 -25.93 -15.79
N THR A 126 -22.68 -26.76 -15.25
CA THR A 126 -24.14 -26.58 -15.28
C THR A 126 -24.65 -25.33 -14.56
N TYR A 127 -23.89 -24.82 -13.58
CA TYR A 127 -24.24 -23.63 -12.79
C TYR A 127 -23.49 -22.38 -13.23
N ARG A 128 -22.60 -22.50 -14.24
CA ARG A 128 -21.88 -21.35 -14.77
C ARG A 128 -22.82 -20.47 -15.57
N THR A 129 -22.71 -19.17 -15.37
CA THR A 129 -23.54 -18.18 -16.06
C THR A 129 -22.70 -16.97 -16.46
N ASP A 130 -23.25 -16.15 -17.35
CA ASP A 130 -22.74 -14.82 -17.72
C ASP A 130 -23.60 -13.70 -17.13
N LEU A 131 -24.66 -14.04 -16.36
CA LEU A 131 -25.52 -13.10 -15.64
C LEU A 131 -24.75 -12.49 -14.47
N ARG A 132 -24.00 -11.42 -14.77
CA ARG A 132 -23.14 -10.70 -13.84
C ARG A 132 -23.96 -9.70 -13.01
N SER A 133 -24.14 -9.99 -11.73
CA SER A 133 -24.86 -9.11 -10.81
C SER A 133 -24.15 -7.74 -10.65
N PRO A 134 -24.90 -6.61 -10.59
CA PRO A 134 -24.35 -5.31 -10.21
C PRO A 134 -23.63 -5.43 -8.85
N GLY A 135 -22.37 -4.99 -8.80
CA GLY A 135 -21.50 -5.09 -7.61
C GLY A 135 -20.51 -6.27 -7.58
N LEU A 136 -20.61 -7.26 -8.48
CA LEU A 136 -19.68 -8.42 -8.56
C LEU A 136 -19.05 -8.65 -9.94
N SER A 137 -19.79 -8.25 -10.98
CA SER A 137 -19.40 -8.21 -12.40
C SER A 137 -17.94 -7.80 -12.72
N THR A 138 -17.30 -8.38 -13.75
CA THR A 138 -15.93 -8.02 -14.18
C THR A 138 -15.86 -7.18 -15.47
N ALA A 139 -15.24 -6.00 -15.41
CA ALA A 139 -15.17 -4.98 -16.48
C ALA A 139 -14.48 -5.48 -17.75
N SER A 140 -15.31 -5.90 -18.71
CA SER A 140 -15.25 -5.21 -19.99
C SER A 140 -15.57 -3.72 -19.74
N MET A 141 -14.56 -2.88 -19.88
CA MET A 141 -14.72 -1.43 -20.02
C MET A 141 -15.78 -1.16 -21.10
N PRO A 142 -16.67 -0.17 -20.94
CA PRO A 142 -17.57 0.25 -22.01
C PRO A 142 -16.77 0.51 -23.30
N PRO A 143 -17.24 0.09 -24.48
CA PRO A 143 -16.52 0.28 -25.74
C PRO A 143 -16.07 1.73 -25.97
N GLU A 144 -16.90 2.69 -25.57
CA GLU A 144 -16.64 4.13 -25.60
C GLU A 144 -15.43 4.50 -24.74
N ALA A 145 -15.29 3.90 -23.55
CA ALA A 145 -14.15 4.13 -22.66
C ALA A 145 -12.85 3.49 -23.19
N VAL A 146 -12.95 2.35 -23.90
CA VAL A 146 -11.81 1.72 -24.57
C VAL A 146 -11.33 2.58 -25.76
N GLU A 147 -12.26 3.05 -26.60
CA GLU A 147 -11.97 3.92 -27.73
C GLU A 147 -11.41 5.26 -27.26
N TRP A 148 -12.01 5.86 -26.23
CA TRP A 148 -11.53 7.07 -25.58
C TRP A 148 -10.08 6.92 -25.09
N LYS A 149 -9.77 5.84 -24.35
CA LYS A 149 -8.42 5.60 -23.83
C LYS A 149 -7.41 5.45 -24.97
N LYS A 150 -7.73 4.62 -25.96
CA LYS A 150 -6.90 4.41 -27.16
C LYS A 150 -6.65 5.71 -27.93
N ARG A 151 -7.65 6.59 -28.04
CA ARG A 151 -7.52 7.92 -28.66
C ARG A 151 -6.54 8.82 -27.89
N LEU A 152 -6.67 8.91 -26.56
CA LEU A 152 -5.76 9.72 -25.74
C LEU A 152 -4.33 9.15 -25.71
N GLU A 153 -4.16 7.83 -25.66
CA GLU A 153 -2.84 7.20 -25.73
C GLU A 153 -2.16 7.44 -27.09
N ALA A 154 -2.91 7.37 -28.19
CA ALA A 154 -2.41 7.71 -29.52
C ALA A 154 -2.07 9.21 -29.66
N GLU A 155 -2.79 10.10 -28.98
CA GLU A 155 -2.44 11.52 -28.90
C GLU A 155 -1.16 11.74 -28.09
N LYS A 156 -1.06 11.12 -26.90
CA LYS A 156 0.12 11.15 -26.03
C LYS A 156 1.37 10.67 -26.76
N ALA A 157 1.26 9.59 -27.53
CA ALA A 157 2.38 8.99 -28.27
C ALA A 157 3.00 9.91 -29.34
N LYS A 158 2.35 11.00 -29.73
CA LYS A 158 2.92 12.01 -30.65
C LYS A 158 4.00 12.89 -29.98
N TYR A 159 4.08 12.88 -28.65
CA TYR A 159 4.96 13.75 -27.87
C TYR A 159 5.98 12.91 -27.08
N PRO A 160 7.25 13.33 -27.00
CA PRO A 160 8.23 12.65 -26.16
C PRO A 160 7.85 12.78 -24.68
N PRO A 161 8.06 11.75 -23.84
CA PRO A 161 7.81 11.82 -22.41
C PRO A 161 8.59 12.99 -21.77
N TYR A 162 7.93 13.76 -20.90
CA TYR A 162 8.61 14.81 -20.16
C TYR A 162 9.46 14.20 -19.03
N LYS A 163 10.78 14.42 -19.10
CA LYS A 163 11.76 13.92 -18.12
C LYS A 163 11.65 12.40 -17.88
N PRO A 164 11.91 11.56 -18.90
CA PRO A 164 11.76 10.11 -18.78
C PRO A 164 12.62 9.50 -17.65
N GLU A 165 13.74 10.14 -17.29
CA GLU A 165 14.61 9.74 -16.17
C GLU A 165 13.94 9.86 -14.79
N GLN A 166 12.79 10.52 -14.70
CA GLN A 166 11.99 10.66 -13.47
C GLN A 166 10.87 9.61 -13.35
N LEU A 167 10.58 8.85 -14.42
CA LEU A 167 9.59 7.78 -14.43
C LEU A 167 10.18 6.51 -13.79
N LYS A 168 10.04 6.38 -12.46
CA LYS A 168 10.76 5.40 -11.63
C LYS A 168 9.88 4.40 -10.90
N HIS A 169 8.58 4.65 -10.80
CA HIS A 169 7.69 3.89 -9.95
C HIS A 169 6.61 3.17 -10.80
N PRO A 170 6.68 1.84 -10.97
CA PRO A 170 5.68 1.12 -11.76
C PRO A 170 4.33 1.02 -11.02
N ALA A 171 3.25 1.37 -11.71
CA ALA A 171 1.89 1.00 -11.34
C ALA A 171 1.58 -0.45 -11.73
N MET A 172 0.45 -0.99 -11.27
CA MET A 172 0.11 -2.42 -11.49
C MET A 172 -0.09 -2.82 -12.97
N ASP A 173 -0.38 -1.87 -13.87
CA ASP A 173 -0.46 -2.11 -15.31
C ASP A 173 0.90 -1.98 -16.04
N GLY A 174 1.97 -1.71 -15.31
CA GLY A 174 3.31 -1.46 -15.84
C GLY A 174 3.58 0.00 -16.23
N THR A 175 2.58 0.89 -16.14
CA THR A 175 2.79 2.33 -16.40
C THR A 175 3.73 2.93 -15.36
N MET A 176 4.80 3.59 -15.81
CA MET A 176 5.77 4.23 -14.92
C MET A 176 5.30 5.63 -14.50
N MET A 177 5.35 5.90 -13.20
CA MET A 177 4.96 7.15 -12.54
C MET A 177 6.19 7.88 -11.97
N ARG A 178 6.04 9.18 -11.64
CA ARG A 178 7.09 10.01 -11.01
C ARG A 178 7.13 9.91 -9.50
N SER A 179 6.03 9.58 -8.82
CA SER A 179 6.00 9.45 -7.35
C SER A 179 5.27 8.19 -6.85
N LYS A 180 5.45 7.88 -5.55
CA LYS A 180 4.72 6.80 -4.87
C LYS A 180 3.23 7.13 -4.69
N SER A 181 2.90 8.39 -4.42
CA SER A 181 1.51 8.83 -4.29
C SER A 181 0.76 8.74 -5.62
N GLU A 182 1.40 9.04 -6.75
CA GLU A 182 0.86 8.75 -8.08
C GLU A 182 0.63 7.25 -8.33
N VAL A 183 1.56 6.37 -7.92
CA VAL A 183 1.32 4.91 -8.00
C VAL A 183 0.10 4.51 -7.17
N ILE A 184 -0.12 5.10 -6.00
CA ILE A 184 -1.33 4.84 -5.20
C ILE A 184 -2.59 5.31 -5.97
N ILE A 185 -2.60 6.53 -6.52
CA ILE A 185 -3.75 7.03 -7.32
C ILE A 185 -4.00 6.13 -8.54
N ALA A 186 -2.96 5.82 -9.33
CA ALA A 186 -3.07 4.97 -10.49
C ALA A 186 -3.61 3.59 -10.12
N ASN A 187 -3.09 2.99 -9.07
CA ASN A 187 -3.53 1.68 -8.60
C ASN A 187 -4.99 1.70 -8.15
N MET A 188 -5.45 2.77 -7.47
CA MET A 188 -6.86 2.97 -7.15
C MET A 188 -7.75 3.08 -8.39
N LEU A 189 -7.31 3.78 -9.44
CA LEU A 189 -8.06 3.89 -10.69
C LEU A 189 -8.17 2.53 -11.40
N ILE A 190 -7.08 1.77 -11.48
CA ILE A 190 -7.09 0.41 -12.05
C ILE A 190 -7.99 -0.52 -11.20
N GLN A 191 -7.92 -0.41 -9.87
CA GLN A 191 -8.78 -1.10 -8.89
C GLN A 191 -10.20 -0.55 -8.72
N ALA A 192 -10.59 0.41 -9.55
CA ALA A 192 -11.98 0.78 -9.72
C ALA A 192 -12.49 0.39 -11.12
N GLY A 193 -11.63 -0.15 -12.00
CA GLY A 193 -11.95 -0.30 -13.42
C GLY A 193 -12.18 1.05 -14.12
N ILE A 194 -11.56 2.13 -13.62
CA ILE A 194 -11.76 3.48 -14.15
C ILE A 194 -10.83 3.72 -15.34
N PRO A 195 -11.35 4.23 -16.47
CA PRO A 195 -10.53 4.61 -17.61
C PRO A 195 -9.69 5.85 -17.28
N PHE A 196 -8.38 5.73 -17.38
CA PHE A 196 -7.47 6.87 -17.27
C PHE A 196 -6.29 6.76 -18.24
N VAL A 197 -5.71 7.91 -18.53
CA VAL A 197 -4.40 8.08 -19.17
C VAL A 197 -3.57 9.01 -18.28
N TYR A 198 -2.46 8.48 -17.78
CA TYR A 198 -1.47 9.23 -17.01
C TYR A 198 -0.70 10.18 -17.94
N GLU A 199 -0.47 11.44 -17.55
CA GLU A 199 0.19 12.48 -18.36
C GLU A 199 -0.35 12.61 -19.80
N ALA A 200 -1.67 12.70 -19.97
CA ALA A 200 -2.26 12.98 -21.27
C ALA A 200 -2.03 14.47 -21.66
N PRO A 201 -1.51 14.79 -22.86
CA PRO A 201 -1.29 16.17 -23.28
C PRO A 201 -2.58 17.00 -23.33
N LEU A 202 -2.54 18.16 -22.69
CA LEU A 202 -3.65 19.11 -22.64
C LEU A 202 -3.17 20.49 -23.09
N PHE A 203 -3.74 21.00 -24.17
CA PHE A 203 -3.36 22.30 -24.73
C PHE A 203 -4.20 23.43 -24.15
N ILE A 204 -3.60 24.24 -23.28
CA ILE A 204 -4.21 25.43 -22.68
C ILE A 204 -3.49 26.69 -23.15
N ASN A 205 -4.20 27.60 -23.82
CA ASN A 205 -3.68 28.91 -24.25
C ASN A 205 -2.33 28.81 -24.99
N GLY A 206 -2.21 27.83 -25.89
CA GLY A 206 -1.00 27.56 -26.68
C GLY A 206 0.13 26.83 -25.92
N LYS A 207 -0.06 26.46 -24.66
CA LYS A 207 0.90 25.71 -23.85
C LYS A 207 0.46 24.26 -23.69
N ASN A 208 1.40 23.33 -23.83
CA ASN A 208 1.17 21.94 -23.45
C ASN A 208 1.29 21.79 -21.92
N VAL A 209 0.24 21.26 -21.30
CA VAL A 209 0.17 20.91 -19.89
C VAL A 209 0.04 19.39 -19.81
N LEU A 210 0.79 18.77 -18.89
CA LEU A 210 0.71 17.34 -18.61
C LEU A 210 0.09 17.17 -17.21
N PRO A 211 -1.25 17.17 -17.09
CA PRO A 211 -1.90 16.81 -15.84
C PRO A 211 -1.55 15.37 -15.45
N ASP A 212 -1.44 15.07 -14.15
CA ASP A 212 -1.04 13.74 -13.70
C ASP A 212 -2.00 12.64 -14.21
N PHE A 213 -3.32 12.79 -14.00
CA PHE A 213 -4.33 11.83 -14.47
C PHE A 213 -5.44 12.52 -15.23
N THR A 214 -5.69 12.08 -16.47
CA THR A 214 -6.94 12.36 -17.19
C THR A 214 -7.81 11.11 -17.16
N ILE A 215 -9.07 11.25 -16.76
CA ILE A 215 -10.04 10.19 -16.47
C ILE A 215 -11.30 10.44 -17.30
N LEU A 216 -11.98 9.38 -17.75
CA LEU A 216 -13.35 9.49 -18.29
C LEU A 216 -14.37 9.12 -17.22
N SER A 217 -15.39 9.96 -17.02
CA SER A 217 -16.50 9.66 -16.11
C SER A 217 -17.32 8.47 -16.61
N LEU A 218 -17.56 7.48 -15.75
CA LEU A 218 -18.43 6.34 -16.04
C LEU A 218 -19.92 6.69 -15.84
N ILE A 219 -20.24 7.90 -15.36
CA ILE A 219 -21.62 8.42 -15.24
C ILE A 219 -22.23 8.66 -16.64
N ASP A 220 -21.46 9.23 -17.57
CA ASP A 220 -21.94 9.66 -18.89
C ASP A 220 -21.09 9.21 -20.08
N LEU A 221 -19.93 8.60 -19.83
CA LEU A 221 -18.93 8.17 -20.82
C LEU A 221 -18.47 9.29 -21.76
N LYS A 222 -18.53 10.55 -21.32
CA LYS A 222 -18.21 11.76 -22.11
C LYS A 222 -17.42 12.81 -21.34
N THR A 223 -17.69 12.99 -20.06
CA THR A 223 -17.03 14.01 -19.24
C THR A 223 -15.63 13.57 -18.88
N GLU A 224 -14.63 14.25 -19.43
CA GLU A 224 -13.23 14.12 -19.00
C GLU A 224 -13.01 14.85 -17.67
N ILE A 225 -12.30 14.22 -16.74
CA ILE A 225 -11.98 14.70 -15.40
C ILE A 225 -10.46 14.63 -15.21
N ILE A 226 -9.87 15.70 -14.71
CA ILE A 226 -8.46 15.74 -14.31
C ILE A 226 -8.33 15.51 -12.81
N ILE A 227 -7.39 14.64 -12.42
CA ILE A 227 -6.83 14.60 -11.06
C ILE A 227 -5.36 15.01 -11.16
N GLU A 228 -5.01 16.10 -10.51
CA GLU A 228 -3.63 16.60 -10.37
C GLU A 228 -3.19 16.37 -8.91
N HIS A 229 -1.99 15.86 -8.70
CA HIS A 229 -1.44 15.54 -7.39
C HIS A 229 -0.32 16.50 -7.00
N GLN A 230 -0.31 16.93 -5.73
CA GLN A 230 0.62 17.93 -5.20
C GLN A 230 1.32 17.39 -3.95
N GLY A 231 2.23 16.43 -4.14
CA GLY A 231 2.94 15.76 -3.05
C GLY A 231 3.91 16.65 -2.26
N MET A 232 4.41 17.74 -2.86
CA MET A 232 5.38 18.65 -2.23
C MET A 232 4.78 20.00 -1.82
N ILE A 233 3.47 20.07 -1.54
CA ILE A 233 2.77 21.34 -1.24
C ILE A 233 3.34 22.10 -0.02
N PHE A 234 3.98 21.40 0.91
CA PHE A 234 4.65 21.98 2.09
C PHE A 234 6.06 22.53 1.81
N VAL A 235 6.53 22.51 0.56
CA VAL A 235 7.80 23.11 0.14
C VAL A 235 7.52 24.37 -0.70
N ASP A 236 7.98 25.54 -0.23
CA ASP A 236 7.60 26.86 -0.77
C ASP A 236 7.83 27.01 -2.29
N GLU A 237 8.90 26.41 -2.83
CA GLU A 237 9.20 26.42 -4.27
C GLU A 237 8.12 25.67 -5.09
N TYR A 238 7.58 24.58 -4.53
CA TYR A 238 6.55 23.76 -5.17
C TYR A 238 5.15 24.34 -4.98
N ALA A 239 4.86 25.00 -3.86
CA ALA A 239 3.63 25.78 -3.69
C ALA A 239 3.46 26.85 -4.79
N ASN A 240 4.57 27.50 -5.19
CA ASN A 240 4.58 28.44 -6.32
C ASN A 240 4.31 27.76 -7.68
N LYS A 241 4.73 26.49 -7.88
CA LYS A 241 4.37 25.69 -9.06
C LYS A 241 2.87 25.41 -9.08
N PHE A 242 2.30 24.95 -7.97
CA PHE A 242 0.85 24.70 -7.83
C PHE A 242 0.02 25.95 -8.15
N ILE A 243 0.38 27.12 -7.59
CA ILE A 243 -0.32 28.40 -7.86
C ILE A 243 -0.29 28.75 -9.36
N ARG A 244 0.81 28.46 -10.06
CA ARG A 244 0.92 28.68 -11.52
C ARG A 244 0.03 27.73 -12.31
N SER A 245 -0.01 26.43 -11.97
CA SER A 245 -0.93 25.46 -12.57
C SER A 245 -2.38 25.85 -12.35
N LEU A 246 -2.77 26.16 -11.10
CA LEU A 246 -4.13 26.56 -10.75
C LEU A 246 -4.58 27.82 -11.53
N ARG A 247 -3.74 28.85 -11.64
CA ARG A 247 -4.03 30.04 -12.45
C ARG A 247 -4.22 29.74 -13.93
N LEU A 248 -3.52 28.74 -14.47
CA LEU A 248 -3.65 28.34 -15.87
C LEU A 248 -4.99 27.63 -16.13
N PHE A 249 -5.40 26.71 -15.25
CA PHE A 249 -6.70 26.05 -15.34
C PHE A 249 -7.88 27.03 -15.13
N LEU A 250 -7.77 27.98 -14.20
CA LEU A 250 -8.78 29.04 -13.98
C LEU A 250 -9.02 29.98 -15.19
N GLN A 251 -8.19 29.91 -16.23
CA GLN A 251 -8.37 30.62 -17.51
C GLN A 251 -9.07 29.75 -18.58
N THR A 252 -9.67 28.62 -18.18
CA THR A 252 -10.27 27.62 -19.08
C THR A 252 -11.55 27.04 -18.48
N ASP A 253 -12.22 26.17 -19.24
CA ASP A 253 -13.36 25.38 -18.76
C ASP A 253 -12.99 24.26 -17.77
N TRP A 254 -11.71 24.09 -17.42
CA TRP A 254 -11.24 23.23 -16.32
C TRP A 254 -11.43 23.92 -14.97
N ILE A 255 -12.64 23.76 -14.43
CA ILE A 255 -13.11 24.40 -13.19
C ILE A 255 -12.76 23.51 -11.98
N PRO A 256 -12.01 24.03 -10.99
CA PRO A 256 -11.71 23.31 -9.76
C PRO A 256 -12.96 22.80 -9.04
N ASN A 257 -12.90 21.55 -8.55
CA ASN A 257 -13.98 20.82 -7.89
C ASN A 257 -15.21 20.50 -8.78
N LYS A 258 -15.09 20.66 -10.11
CA LYS A 258 -16.10 20.28 -11.10
C LYS A 258 -15.57 19.22 -12.07
N ASN A 259 -14.50 19.54 -12.79
CA ASN A 259 -13.85 18.67 -13.78
C ASN A 259 -12.31 18.67 -13.66
N ILE A 260 -11.73 19.50 -12.79
CA ILE A 260 -10.36 19.30 -12.29
C ILE A 260 -10.37 19.24 -10.76
N PHE A 261 -9.66 18.27 -10.20
CA PHE A 261 -9.53 18.05 -8.77
C PHE A 261 -8.05 17.99 -8.39
N PHE A 262 -7.71 18.63 -7.28
CA PHE A 262 -6.36 18.63 -6.74
C PHE A 262 -6.32 17.75 -5.49
N THR A 263 -5.34 16.85 -5.43
CA THR A 263 -5.07 16.00 -4.26
C THR A 263 -3.72 16.35 -3.67
N PHE A 264 -3.57 16.19 -2.36
CA PHE A 264 -2.39 16.62 -1.63
C PHE A 264 -1.87 15.50 -0.73
N ASP A 265 -0.55 15.38 -0.62
CA ASP A 265 0.04 14.60 0.48
C ASP A 265 -0.21 15.30 1.82
N ASN A 266 -0.19 14.52 2.89
CA ASN A 266 -0.18 15.04 4.27
C ASN A 266 1.23 15.50 4.67
N ALA A 267 1.38 16.01 5.90
CA ALA A 267 2.65 16.46 6.46
C ALA A 267 3.69 15.35 6.68
N GLN A 268 3.37 14.10 6.34
CA GLN A 268 4.24 12.92 6.36
C GLN A 268 4.59 12.43 4.94
N GLU A 269 4.38 13.25 3.91
CA GLU A 269 4.66 12.92 2.49
C GLU A 269 3.93 11.66 2.01
N THR A 270 2.65 11.52 2.42
CA THR A 270 1.78 10.43 1.99
C THR A 270 0.38 10.91 1.64
N ILE A 271 -0.18 10.38 0.55
CA ILE A 271 -1.55 10.68 0.14
C ILE A 271 -2.56 9.97 1.04
N ASP A 272 -3.66 10.65 1.38
CA ASP A 272 -4.83 10.01 1.98
C ASP A 272 -5.74 9.47 0.85
N PRO A 273 -5.89 8.15 0.67
CA PRO A 273 -6.73 7.56 -0.38
C PRO A 273 -8.19 8.05 -0.34
N ARG A 274 -8.69 8.51 0.81
CA ARG A 274 -10.05 9.01 0.95
C ARG A 274 -10.30 10.29 0.14
N GLN A 275 -9.27 11.09 -0.14
CA GLN A 275 -9.38 12.25 -1.05
C GLN A 275 -9.78 11.78 -2.45
N VAL A 276 -9.03 10.83 -2.99
CA VAL A 276 -9.27 10.23 -4.32
C VAL A 276 -10.63 9.55 -4.35
N LEU A 277 -10.91 8.66 -3.39
CA LEU A 277 -12.17 7.90 -3.34
C LEU A 277 -13.41 8.81 -3.28
N SER A 278 -13.33 9.96 -2.58
CA SER A 278 -14.43 10.94 -2.56
C SER A 278 -14.65 11.64 -3.90
N ILE A 279 -13.61 11.81 -4.72
CA ILE A 279 -13.74 12.35 -6.09
C ILE A 279 -14.38 11.29 -6.98
N LEU A 280 -13.86 10.06 -6.95
CA LEU A 280 -14.32 8.96 -7.81
C LEU A 280 -15.81 8.67 -7.56
N ARG A 281 -16.22 8.48 -6.29
CA ARG A 281 -17.62 8.24 -5.91
C ARG A 281 -18.60 9.33 -6.36
N LYS A 282 -18.17 10.59 -6.38
CA LYS A 282 -19.07 11.72 -6.63
C LYS A 282 -19.15 12.13 -8.10
N TYR A 283 -18.07 11.92 -8.87
CA TYR A 283 -17.92 12.48 -10.22
C TYR A 283 -17.55 11.45 -11.30
N VAL A 284 -17.09 10.24 -10.94
CA VAL A 284 -16.64 9.22 -11.89
C VAL A 284 -17.52 7.98 -11.88
N ASP A 285 -17.76 7.37 -10.72
CA ASP A 285 -18.60 6.18 -10.57
C ASP A 285 -19.25 6.15 -9.17
N PRO A 286 -20.58 6.44 -9.07
CA PRO A 286 -21.33 6.40 -7.82
C PRO A 286 -21.53 5.02 -7.17
N SER A 287 -21.07 3.93 -7.80
CA SER A 287 -21.19 2.57 -7.26
C SER A 287 -20.01 2.09 -6.39
N LEU A 288 -18.96 2.92 -6.28
CA LEU A 288 -17.74 2.68 -5.49
C LEU A 288 -17.91 2.88 -3.98
#